data_AF-A0A6A4H4F0-F1
#
_entry.id   AF-A0A6A4H4F0-F1
#
_cell.length_a   1.000
_cell.length_b   1.000
_cell.length_c   1.000
_cell.angle_alpha   90.00
_cell.angle_beta   90.00
_cell.angle_gamma   90.00
#
_symmetry.space_group_name_H-M   'P 1'
#
loop_
_entity.id
_entity.type
_entity.pdbx_description
1 polymer ?
#
loop_
_entity_poly.entity_id
_entity_poly.type
_entity_poly.pdbx_seq_one_letter_code
_entity_poly.pdbx_strand_id
1 'polypeptide(L)'
;MPPPLPTPLRALPPLSTYTNISLPSFIPNIALPPAPLISVPPFTMNSPLPASDSMITESLPTTESRKVLVLGNGTRLEFFNSDVPCPPSLSFAKDIPKLGRVWDDARPEFSPSECSLKIKGNAIALKHWPVVYSYSHDQRWRGTKGAWDTWKWIAERYHQSTPENFWEEFRDEHGHTMSFTAITRMLRKQRTEADQRLVQQQQEQLGLEFSQQYNVRGRAMVRVSAIAKRVGKNGQL
;
A
#
# COMPACT_ATOMS: atom_id res chain seq x y z
N MET A 1 63.92 -9.98 14.15
CA MET A 1 62.85 -9.67 13.17
C MET A 1 62.01 -8.54 13.73
N PRO A 2 61.89 -7.40 13.04
CA PRO A 2 61.01 -6.31 13.48
C PRO A 2 59.53 -6.63 13.14
N PRO A 3 58.55 -6.10 13.91
CA PRO A 3 57.13 -6.28 13.62
C PRO A 3 56.68 -5.42 12.40
N PRO A 4 55.67 -5.85 11.64
CA PRO A 4 55.19 -5.11 10.47
C PRO A 4 54.42 -3.85 10.87
N LEU A 5 54.62 -2.77 10.09
CA LEU A 5 53.93 -1.48 10.22
C LEU A 5 52.42 -1.61 9.94
N PRO A 6 51.56 -0.76 10.55
CA PRO A 6 50.13 -0.76 10.29
C PRO A 6 49.80 -0.11 8.94
N THR A 7 49.00 -0.81 8.13
CA THR A 7 48.48 -0.39 6.83
C THR A 7 47.60 0.86 6.95
N PRO A 8 47.70 1.85 6.05
CA PRO A 8 46.87 3.05 6.10
C PRO A 8 45.39 2.74 5.85
N LEU A 9 44.53 3.36 6.68
CA LEU A 9 43.06 3.35 6.57
C LEU A 9 42.64 3.85 5.19
N ARG A 10 42.08 2.94 4.39
CA ARG A 10 41.47 3.23 3.10
C ARG A 10 40.21 4.08 3.34
N ALA A 11 40.25 5.34 2.88
CA ALA A 11 39.12 6.24 2.90
C ALA A 11 37.92 5.63 2.14
N LEU A 12 36.74 5.65 2.76
CA LEU A 12 35.48 5.25 2.15
C LEU A 12 35.08 6.27 1.07
N PRO A 13 34.55 5.84 -0.08
CA PRO A 13 34.04 6.75 -1.09
C PRO A 13 32.74 7.44 -0.61
N PRO A 14 32.48 8.69 -1.02
CA PRO A 14 31.23 9.38 -0.72
C PRO A 14 30.08 8.76 -1.49
N LEU A 15 29.05 8.30 -0.77
CA LEU A 15 27.81 7.80 -1.37
C LEU A 15 26.94 9.00 -1.81
N SER A 16 27.15 9.46 -3.04
CA SER A 16 26.27 10.45 -3.69
C SER A 16 25.11 9.76 -4.42
N THR A 17 23.97 10.46 -4.36
CA THR A 17 22.77 10.36 -5.20
C THR A 17 21.92 9.09 -5.09
N TYR A 18 21.02 9.07 -4.11
CA TYR A 18 19.80 8.28 -4.20
C TYR A 18 18.75 9.11 -4.95
N THR A 19 18.41 8.64 -6.15
CA THR A 19 17.40 9.21 -7.04
C THR A 19 16.01 9.12 -6.42
N ASN A 20 15.31 10.25 -6.49
CA ASN A 20 13.96 10.51 -6.03
C ASN A 20 12.94 9.64 -6.80
N ILE A 21 12.34 8.65 -6.15
CA ILE A 21 11.24 7.86 -6.73
C ILE A 21 9.93 8.51 -6.31
N SER A 22 9.36 9.27 -7.25
CA SER A 22 8.03 9.86 -7.20
C SER A 22 6.96 8.76 -7.12
N LEU A 23 6.11 8.83 -6.10
CA LEU A 23 4.91 8.00 -5.94
C LEU A 23 3.71 8.78 -6.48
N PRO A 24 2.93 8.26 -7.48
CA PRO A 24 1.73 8.95 -7.92
C PRO A 24 0.66 8.89 -6.83
N SER A 25 0.25 10.07 -6.36
CA SER A 25 -0.84 10.23 -5.40
C SER A 25 -2.16 10.49 -6.12
N PHE A 26 -3.08 9.55 -6.04
CA PHE A 26 -4.48 9.75 -6.40
C PHE A 26 -5.36 9.51 -5.17
N ILE A 27 -5.98 10.58 -4.66
CA ILE A 27 -7.20 10.52 -3.85
C ILE A 27 -8.14 11.56 -4.45
N PRO A 28 -9.36 11.21 -4.91
CA PRO A 28 -10.31 12.20 -5.35
C PRO A 28 -10.92 12.92 -4.14
N ASN A 29 -10.91 14.24 -4.25
CA ASN A 29 -11.59 15.20 -3.40
C ASN A 29 -13.11 15.00 -3.55
N ILE A 30 -13.84 14.72 -2.47
CA ILE A 30 -15.31 14.71 -2.49
C ILE A 30 -15.79 15.85 -1.60
N ALA A 31 -16.24 16.92 -2.25
CA ALA A 31 -17.02 17.98 -1.65
C ALA A 31 -18.38 17.42 -1.20
N LEU A 32 -18.76 17.68 0.06
CA LEU A 32 -20.11 17.40 0.56
C LEU A 32 -21.11 18.44 0.00
N PRO A 33 -22.28 18.04 -0.54
CA PRO A 33 -23.38 18.95 -0.79
C PRO A 33 -24.21 19.21 0.48
N PRO A 34 -24.92 20.35 0.59
CA PRO A 34 -25.75 20.70 1.74
C PRO A 34 -27.11 19.99 1.71
N ALA A 35 -27.63 19.65 2.90
CA ALA A 35 -28.91 18.96 3.10
C ALA A 35 -30.12 19.85 2.78
N PRO A 36 -31.24 19.32 2.24
CA PRO A 36 -32.45 20.09 2.00
C PRO A 36 -33.36 20.14 3.24
N LEU A 37 -33.95 21.31 3.47
CA LEU A 37 -35.01 21.57 4.45
C LEU A 37 -36.34 21.01 3.93
N ILE A 38 -36.97 20.12 4.69
CA ILE A 38 -38.28 19.54 4.35
C ILE A 38 -39.38 20.51 4.79
N SER A 39 -40.17 20.97 3.82
CA SER A 39 -41.41 21.72 3.99
C SER A 39 -42.58 20.74 4.14
N VAL A 40 -43.42 20.94 5.15
CA VAL A 40 -44.59 20.09 5.45
C VAL A 40 -45.87 20.83 5.05
N PRO A 41 -46.81 20.21 4.30
CA PRO A 41 -48.20 20.63 4.28
C PRO A 41 -49.08 19.68 5.14
N PRO A 42 -50.21 20.17 5.70
CA PRO A 42 -51.17 19.37 6.45
C PRO A 42 -52.23 18.75 5.52
N PHE A 43 -53.29 18.16 6.12
CA PHE A 43 -54.49 17.53 5.53
C PHE A 43 -54.41 15.99 5.43
N THR A 44 -55.37 15.16 5.85
CA THR A 44 -56.65 15.26 6.57
C THR A 44 -57.00 13.82 7.02
N MET A 45 -57.64 13.62 8.18
CA MET A 45 -58.15 12.31 8.63
C MET A 45 -59.26 11.77 7.71
N ASN A 46 -59.26 10.46 7.42
CA ASN A 46 -60.32 9.51 7.79
C ASN A 46 -60.01 8.07 7.31
N SER A 47 -60.35 7.10 8.18
CA SER A 47 -60.24 5.62 8.09
C SER A 47 -61.38 4.97 7.26
N PRO A 48 -61.54 3.63 7.09
CA PRO A 48 -60.69 2.47 7.46
C PRO A 48 -60.52 1.36 6.36
N LEU A 49 -59.66 0.36 6.69
CA LEU A 49 -59.24 -0.89 6.00
C LEU A 49 -60.37 -1.81 5.44
N PRO A 50 -60.10 -2.74 4.49
CA PRO A 50 -59.55 -4.06 4.85
C PRO A 50 -58.48 -4.66 3.88
N ALA A 51 -57.68 -5.56 4.48
CA ALA A 51 -56.68 -6.51 4.00
C ALA A 51 -56.53 -6.85 2.49
N SER A 52 -55.28 -6.83 2.04
CA SER A 52 -54.67 -7.91 1.23
C SER A 52 -53.14 -7.83 1.38
N ASP A 53 -52.59 -8.78 2.14
CA ASP A 53 -51.15 -9.00 2.24
C ASP A 53 -50.63 -9.54 0.90
N SER A 54 -49.84 -8.73 0.21
CA SER A 54 -48.84 -9.21 -0.74
C SER A 54 -47.69 -8.24 -0.71
N MET A 55 -46.84 -8.41 0.31
CA MET A 55 -45.53 -7.78 0.35
C MET A 55 -44.65 -8.45 -0.71
N ILE A 56 -44.71 -7.93 -1.94
CA ILE A 56 -43.55 -7.95 -2.81
C ILE A 56 -42.59 -6.94 -2.19
N THR A 57 -41.69 -7.42 -1.35
CA THR A 57 -40.54 -6.63 -0.90
C THR A 57 -39.65 -6.43 -2.12
N GLU A 58 -39.95 -5.40 -2.90
CA GLU A 58 -39.12 -4.91 -3.97
C GLU A 58 -37.82 -4.42 -3.33
N SER A 59 -36.83 -5.30 -3.28
CA SER A 59 -35.49 -4.99 -2.81
C SER A 59 -34.95 -3.88 -3.71
N LEU A 60 -34.85 -2.67 -3.16
CA LEU A 60 -34.11 -1.56 -3.75
C LEU A 60 -32.81 -2.09 -4.37
N PRO A 61 -32.53 -1.84 -5.66
CA PRO A 61 -31.27 -2.25 -6.25
C PRO A 61 -30.17 -1.55 -5.47
N THR A 62 -29.43 -2.33 -4.68
CA THR A 62 -28.22 -1.84 -4.04
C THR A 62 -27.28 -1.50 -5.19
N THR A 63 -27.12 -0.21 -5.48
CA THR A 63 -26.27 0.28 -6.56
C THR A 63 -24.84 -0.20 -6.28
N GLU A 64 -24.45 -1.34 -6.87
CA GLU A 64 -23.11 -1.87 -6.69
C GLU A 64 -22.11 -0.87 -7.28
N SER A 65 -21.15 -0.45 -6.46
CA SER A 65 -20.12 0.48 -6.89
C SER A 65 -19.23 -0.18 -7.94
N ARG A 66 -19.30 0.31 -9.19
CA ARG A 66 -18.42 -0.10 -10.28
C ARG A 66 -16.99 0.40 -10.02
N LYS A 67 -16.01 -0.47 -10.25
CA LYS A 67 -14.57 -0.17 -10.18
C LYS A 67 -13.91 -0.35 -11.54
N VAL A 68 -12.85 0.41 -11.73
CA VAL A 68 -12.00 0.35 -12.93
C VAL A 68 -10.56 0.19 -12.49
N LEU A 69 -9.88 -0.81 -13.03
CA LEU A 69 -8.46 -1.07 -12.83
C LEU A 69 -7.79 -1.15 -14.21
N VAL A 70 -6.65 -0.48 -14.37
CA VAL A 70 -5.82 -0.60 -15.57
C VAL A 70 -4.66 -1.53 -15.23
N LEU A 71 -4.57 -2.65 -15.95
CA LEU A 71 -3.50 -3.63 -15.78
C LEU A 71 -2.23 -3.18 -16.51
N GLY A 72 -1.10 -3.78 -16.16
CA GLY A 72 0.23 -3.45 -16.71
C GLY A 72 0.33 -3.64 -18.23
N ASN A 73 -0.49 -4.50 -18.82
CA ASN A 73 -0.61 -4.68 -20.27
C ASN A 73 -1.53 -3.63 -20.95
N GLY A 74 -2.00 -2.62 -20.22
CA GLY A 74 -2.93 -1.59 -20.71
C GLY A 74 -4.40 -2.00 -20.70
N THR A 75 -4.74 -3.24 -20.33
CA THR A 75 -6.13 -3.69 -20.30
C THR A 75 -6.91 -2.95 -19.21
N ARG A 76 -7.99 -2.28 -19.61
CA ARG A 76 -8.93 -1.60 -18.71
C ARG A 76 -10.00 -2.59 -18.25
N LEU A 77 -9.86 -3.07 -17.02
CA LEU A 77 -10.77 -4.01 -16.39
C LEU A 77 -11.82 -3.28 -15.55
N GLU A 78 -13.09 -3.53 -15.87
CA GLU A 78 -14.21 -2.99 -15.12
C GLU A 78 -14.93 -4.11 -14.37
N PHE A 79 -15.14 -3.94 -13.07
CA PHE A 79 -15.69 -4.98 -12.19
C PHE A 79 -16.49 -4.39 -11.04
N PHE A 80 -17.37 -5.18 -10.46
CA PHE A 80 -18.16 -4.86 -9.27
C PHE A 80 -17.55 -5.53 -8.04
N ASN A 81 -18.03 -5.16 -6.85
CA ASN A 81 -17.57 -5.80 -5.61
C ASN A 81 -17.97 -7.30 -5.55
N SER A 82 -19.11 -7.64 -6.13
CA SER A 82 -19.59 -9.02 -6.30
C SER A 82 -18.66 -9.89 -7.16
N ASP A 83 -17.93 -9.29 -8.11
CA ASP A 83 -16.94 -9.98 -8.96
C ASP A 83 -15.65 -10.31 -8.20
N VAL A 84 -15.42 -9.73 -7.01
CA VAL A 84 -14.18 -9.89 -6.25
C VAL A 84 -14.30 -11.10 -5.32
N PRO A 85 -13.54 -12.19 -5.57
CA PRO A 85 -13.56 -13.36 -4.70
C PRO A 85 -12.94 -13.05 -3.34
N CYS A 86 -13.10 -13.96 -2.38
CA CYS A 86 -12.34 -13.88 -1.14
C CYS A 86 -10.83 -13.92 -1.40
N PRO A 87 -10.02 -13.09 -0.72
CA PRO A 87 -8.58 -13.13 -0.81
C PRO A 87 -8.09 -14.56 -0.53
N PRO A 88 -7.32 -15.15 -1.44
CA PRO A 88 -6.78 -16.46 -1.22
C PRO A 88 -5.76 -16.42 -0.06
N SER A 89 -5.69 -17.50 0.70
CA SER A 89 -4.65 -17.70 1.70
C SER A 89 -3.32 -17.95 1.01
N LEU A 90 -2.46 -16.92 0.97
CA LEU A 90 -1.13 -16.98 0.34
C LEU A 90 -0.01 -16.93 1.38
N SER A 91 1.09 -17.59 1.06
CA SER A 91 2.35 -17.48 1.78
C SER A 91 3.51 -17.52 0.80
N PHE A 92 4.44 -16.57 0.94
CA PHE A 92 5.67 -16.48 0.16
C PHE A 92 6.91 -16.73 1.01
N ALA A 93 6.72 -17.26 2.22
CA ALA A 93 7.81 -17.45 3.18
C ALA A 93 8.95 -18.35 2.67
N LYS A 94 8.64 -19.23 1.71
CA LYS A 94 9.58 -20.17 1.09
C LYS A 94 9.96 -19.83 -0.36
N ASP A 95 9.31 -18.85 -0.97
CA ASP A 95 9.44 -18.58 -2.40
C ASP A 95 9.27 -17.08 -2.69
N ILE A 96 10.33 -16.32 -2.40
CA ILE A 96 10.45 -14.89 -2.74
C ILE A 96 10.50 -14.70 -4.26
N PRO A 97 11.18 -15.54 -5.08
CA PRO A 97 11.13 -15.41 -6.53
C PRO A 97 9.70 -15.44 -7.08
N LYS A 98 8.84 -16.33 -6.58
CA LYS A 98 7.41 -16.35 -6.95
C LYS A 98 6.71 -15.06 -6.56
N LEU A 99 6.97 -14.53 -5.36
CA LEU A 99 6.44 -13.22 -4.95
C LEU A 99 6.81 -12.14 -5.98
N GLY A 100 8.08 -12.11 -6.43
CA GLY A 100 8.53 -11.21 -7.48
C GLY A 100 7.75 -11.36 -8.79
N ARG A 101 7.46 -12.59 -9.23
CA ARG A 101 6.73 -12.87 -10.48
C ARG A 101 5.24 -12.53 -10.42
N VAL A 102 4.61 -12.48 -9.25
CA VAL A 102 3.16 -12.16 -9.14
C VAL A 102 2.89 -10.76 -8.58
N TRP A 103 3.95 -9.99 -8.27
CA TRP A 103 3.81 -8.70 -7.62
C TRP A 103 3.35 -7.57 -8.54
N ASP A 104 4.02 -7.39 -9.68
CA ASP A 104 3.84 -6.23 -10.58
C ASP A 104 3.63 -6.70 -12.01
N ASP A 105 2.47 -6.39 -12.59
CA ASP A 105 2.08 -6.77 -13.94
C ASP A 105 2.66 -5.86 -15.04
N ALA A 106 3.35 -4.79 -14.66
CA ALA A 106 4.10 -3.95 -15.61
C ALA A 106 5.47 -4.54 -15.97
N ARG A 107 5.90 -5.61 -15.29
CA ARG A 107 7.22 -6.21 -15.46
C ARG A 107 7.23 -7.37 -16.45
N PRO A 108 8.33 -7.56 -17.20
CA PRO A 108 8.45 -8.69 -18.13
C PRO A 108 8.49 -10.05 -17.42
N GLU A 109 8.96 -10.11 -16.17
CA GLU A 109 8.99 -11.36 -15.39
C GLU A 109 7.64 -11.70 -14.74
N PHE A 110 6.60 -10.90 -15.00
CA PHE A 110 5.27 -11.15 -14.46
C PHE A 110 4.69 -12.46 -14.98
N SER A 111 4.14 -13.27 -14.08
CA SER A 111 3.51 -14.54 -14.39
C SER A 111 2.00 -14.50 -14.09
N PRO A 112 1.15 -14.23 -15.10
CA PRO A 112 -0.30 -14.24 -14.94
C PRO A 112 -0.86 -15.59 -14.48
N SER A 113 -0.20 -16.70 -14.83
CA SER A 113 -0.64 -18.06 -14.49
C SER A 113 -0.43 -18.40 -13.01
N GLU A 114 0.60 -17.82 -12.38
CA GLU A 114 0.89 -18.00 -10.96
C GLU A 114 0.02 -17.12 -10.04
N CYS A 115 -0.68 -16.13 -10.61
CA CYS A 115 -1.57 -15.25 -9.86
C CYS A 115 -2.82 -16.00 -9.36
N SER A 116 -3.02 -15.96 -8.04
CA SER A 116 -4.16 -16.64 -7.41
C SER A 116 -5.48 -15.86 -7.52
N LEU A 117 -5.41 -14.55 -7.71
CA LEU A 117 -6.59 -13.70 -7.90
C LEU A 117 -6.85 -13.50 -9.39
N LYS A 118 -8.06 -13.88 -9.83
CA LYS A 118 -8.55 -13.61 -11.18
C LYS A 118 -9.92 -12.94 -11.11
N ILE A 119 -10.10 -11.87 -11.87
CA ILE A 119 -11.37 -11.15 -11.99
C ILE A 119 -11.75 -11.17 -13.47
N LYS A 120 -12.92 -11.74 -13.79
CA LYS A 120 -13.39 -11.91 -15.18
C LYS A 120 -12.32 -12.55 -16.09
N GLY A 121 -11.64 -13.58 -15.59
CA GLY A 121 -10.58 -14.29 -16.31
C GLY A 121 -9.22 -13.59 -16.35
N ASN A 122 -9.11 -12.33 -15.91
CA ASN A 122 -7.86 -11.57 -15.91
C ASN A 122 -7.09 -11.78 -14.61
N ALA A 123 -5.81 -12.11 -14.71
CA ALA A 123 -4.91 -12.24 -13.57
C ALA A 123 -4.65 -10.88 -12.92
N ILE A 124 -4.75 -10.81 -11.60
CA ILE A 124 -4.56 -9.57 -10.85
C ILE A 124 -3.30 -9.66 -10.00
N ALA A 125 -2.30 -8.86 -10.36
CA ALA A 125 -1.06 -8.74 -9.61
C ALA A 125 -1.30 -8.25 -8.18
N LEU A 126 -0.44 -8.69 -7.24
CA LEU A 126 -0.58 -8.34 -5.82
C LEU A 126 -0.56 -6.83 -5.59
N LYS A 127 0.21 -6.06 -6.37
CA LYS A 127 0.29 -4.60 -6.29
C LYS A 127 -1.08 -3.91 -6.38
N HIS A 128 -2.04 -4.48 -7.11
CA HIS A 128 -3.38 -3.91 -7.31
C HIS A 128 -4.39 -4.29 -6.22
N TRP A 129 -4.05 -5.21 -5.32
CA TRP A 129 -4.98 -5.71 -4.29
C TRP A 129 -5.58 -4.61 -3.41
N PRO A 130 -4.85 -3.55 -2.98
CA PRO A 130 -5.46 -2.46 -2.25
C PRO A 130 -6.58 -1.76 -3.01
N VAL A 131 -6.47 -1.63 -4.35
CA VAL A 131 -7.52 -0.99 -5.17
C VAL A 131 -8.72 -1.93 -5.31
N VAL A 132 -8.46 -3.21 -5.53
CA VAL A 132 -9.50 -4.24 -5.64
C VAL A 132 -10.32 -4.37 -4.36
N TYR A 133 -9.65 -4.40 -3.21
CA TYR A 133 -10.28 -4.65 -1.90
C TYR A 133 -10.58 -3.38 -1.08
N SER A 134 -10.19 -2.18 -1.53
CA SER A 134 -10.58 -0.93 -0.83
C SER A 134 -12.08 -0.64 -0.99
N TYR A 135 -12.68 0.01 0.00
CA TYR A 135 -14.06 0.55 0.04
C TYR A 135 -15.22 -0.35 0.44
N SER A 136 -15.10 -1.67 0.45
CA SER A 136 -15.96 -2.48 1.32
C SER A 136 -15.41 -2.38 2.73
N HIS A 137 -16.25 -2.40 3.78
CA HIS A 137 -15.83 -2.78 5.13
C HIS A 137 -15.44 -4.27 5.13
N ASP A 138 -14.53 -4.62 4.23
CA ASP A 138 -14.27 -5.97 3.83
C ASP A 138 -13.40 -6.57 4.90
N GLN A 139 -14.03 -7.36 5.76
CA GLN A 139 -13.33 -8.18 6.73
C GLN A 139 -12.28 -9.05 6.03
N ARG A 140 -12.54 -9.39 4.75
CA ARG A 140 -11.61 -10.07 3.84
C ARG A 140 -10.28 -9.33 3.72
N TRP A 141 -10.28 -8.01 3.48
CA TRP A 141 -9.05 -7.22 3.34
C TRP A 141 -8.31 -7.05 4.67
N ARG A 142 -9.04 -6.90 5.78
CA ARG A 142 -8.41 -6.64 7.09
C ARG A 142 -7.40 -7.72 7.48
N GLY A 143 -7.72 -9.00 7.25
CA GLY A 143 -6.81 -10.12 7.53
C GLY A 143 -5.60 -10.16 6.60
N THR A 144 -5.81 -9.91 5.31
CA THR A 144 -4.76 -10.01 4.29
C THR A 144 -3.83 -8.79 4.25
N LYS A 145 -4.31 -7.61 4.65
CA LYS A 145 -3.59 -6.34 4.54
C LYS A 145 -2.22 -6.37 5.23
N GLY A 146 -2.10 -6.99 6.41
CA GLY A 146 -0.82 -7.07 7.12
C GLY A 146 0.22 -7.92 6.39
N ALA A 147 -0.21 -9.05 5.83
CA ALA A 147 0.65 -9.90 5.01
C ALA A 147 1.02 -9.19 3.70
N TRP A 148 0.05 -8.56 3.05
CA TRP A 148 0.26 -7.74 1.85
C TRP A 148 1.26 -6.61 2.10
N ASP A 149 1.12 -5.87 3.20
CA ASP A 149 2.04 -4.81 3.58
C ASP A 149 3.46 -5.38 3.74
N THR A 150 3.62 -6.63 4.21
CA THR A 150 4.93 -7.30 4.29
C THR A 150 5.47 -7.69 2.92
N TRP A 151 4.64 -8.32 2.08
CA TRP A 151 4.98 -8.73 0.72
C TRP A 151 5.45 -7.55 -0.12
N LYS A 152 4.77 -6.41 0.01
CA LYS A 152 5.10 -5.16 -0.68
C LYS A 152 6.59 -4.82 -0.57
N TRP A 153 7.11 -4.75 0.65
CA TRP A 153 8.47 -4.26 0.86
C TRP A 153 9.52 -5.25 0.35
N ILE A 154 9.24 -6.54 0.46
CA ILE A 154 10.14 -7.57 -0.07
C ILE A 154 10.12 -7.54 -1.58
N ALA A 155 8.94 -7.52 -2.20
CA ALA A 155 8.80 -7.50 -3.64
C ALA A 155 9.41 -6.24 -4.25
N GLU A 156 9.15 -5.07 -3.68
CA GLU A 156 9.77 -3.81 -4.12
C GLU A 156 11.30 -3.86 -3.99
N ARG A 157 11.85 -4.38 -2.89
CA ARG A 157 13.31 -4.52 -2.75
C ARG A 157 13.89 -5.53 -3.74
N TYR A 158 13.24 -6.67 -3.91
CA TYR A 158 13.63 -7.72 -4.85
C TYR A 158 13.64 -7.20 -6.29
N HIS A 159 12.72 -6.28 -6.60
CA HIS A 159 12.59 -5.66 -7.91
C HIS A 159 13.56 -4.50 -8.17
N GLN A 160 14.17 -3.92 -7.13
CA GLN A 160 15.18 -2.87 -7.25
C GLN A 160 16.56 -3.38 -7.66
N SER A 161 16.80 -4.68 -7.57
CA SER A 161 18.08 -5.32 -7.89
C SER A 161 17.87 -6.60 -8.72
N THR A 162 18.96 -7.31 -9.01
CA THR A 162 18.88 -8.68 -9.55
C THR A 162 18.70 -9.70 -8.43
N PRO A 163 18.18 -10.90 -8.70
CA PRO A 163 18.04 -11.95 -7.69
C PRO A 163 19.35 -12.26 -6.95
N GLU A 164 20.48 -12.25 -7.66
CA GLU A 164 21.81 -12.52 -7.10
C GLU A 164 22.18 -11.41 -6.12
N ASN A 165 22.09 -10.15 -6.54
CA ASN A 165 22.41 -9.01 -5.67
C ASN A 165 21.47 -8.92 -4.46
N PHE A 166 20.21 -9.28 -4.63
CA PHE A 166 19.27 -9.39 -3.52
C PHE A 166 19.77 -10.43 -2.51
N TRP A 167 20.08 -11.64 -2.95
CA TRP A 167 20.51 -12.68 -2.01
C TRP A 167 21.89 -12.41 -1.41
N GLU A 168 22.81 -11.76 -2.13
CA GLU A 168 24.07 -11.27 -1.57
C GLU A 168 23.85 -10.24 -0.44
N GLU A 169 22.92 -9.31 -0.61
CA GLU A 169 22.55 -8.34 0.43
C GLU A 169 21.90 -9.05 1.65
N PHE A 170 21.11 -10.09 1.40
CA PHE A 170 20.35 -10.82 2.42
C PHE A 170 21.01 -12.16 2.78
N ARG A 171 22.32 -12.14 3.06
CA ARG A 171 23.05 -13.24 3.70
C ARG A 171 23.22 -12.98 5.20
N ASP A 172 23.24 -14.04 5.99
CA ASP A 172 23.60 -14.00 7.40
C ASP A 172 25.14 -14.01 7.59
N GLU A 173 25.58 -13.88 8.84
CA GLU A 173 27.00 -13.89 9.23
C GLU A 173 27.71 -15.22 8.88
N HIS A 174 26.95 -16.28 8.63
CA HIS A 174 27.44 -17.59 8.23
C HIS A 174 27.39 -17.81 6.71
N GLY A 175 26.95 -16.80 5.94
CA GLY A 175 26.86 -16.83 4.48
C GLY A 175 25.61 -17.51 3.93
N HIS A 176 24.65 -17.91 4.78
CA HIS A 176 23.37 -18.48 4.33
C HIS A 176 22.37 -17.38 3.98
N THR A 177 21.47 -17.66 3.04
CA THR A 177 20.37 -16.75 2.72
C THR A 177 19.45 -16.58 3.92
N MET A 178 19.15 -15.32 4.26
CA MET A 178 18.25 -14.99 5.34
C MET A 178 16.83 -15.52 5.09
N SER A 179 16.15 -15.92 6.17
CA SER A 179 14.74 -16.29 6.10
C SER A 179 13.85 -15.09 5.74
N PHE A 180 12.68 -15.36 5.17
CA PHE A 180 11.67 -14.33 4.85
C PHE A 180 11.36 -13.40 6.04
N THR A 181 11.24 -13.96 7.25
CA THR A 181 10.99 -13.19 8.48
C THR A 181 12.19 -12.30 8.84
N ALA A 182 13.42 -12.81 8.65
CA ALA A 182 14.63 -12.06 8.93
C ALA A 182 14.79 -10.88 7.95
N ILE A 183 14.54 -11.11 6.65
CA ILE A 183 14.50 -10.07 5.61
C ILE A 183 13.45 -9.00 5.95
N THR A 184 12.23 -9.44 6.28
CA THR A 184 11.13 -8.54 6.69
C THR A 184 11.54 -7.62 7.84
N ARG A 185 12.15 -8.21 8.89
CA ARG A 185 12.60 -7.47 10.08
C ARG A 185 13.69 -6.47 9.71
N MET A 186 14.65 -6.86 8.89
CA MET A 186 15.73 -5.98 8.45
C MET A 186 15.19 -4.81 7.62
N LEU A 187 14.33 -5.07 6.62
CA LEU A 187 13.69 -4.03 5.82
C LEU A 187 12.83 -3.09 6.66
N ARG A 188 12.14 -3.61 7.69
CA ARG A 188 11.38 -2.77 8.63
C ARG A 188 12.28 -1.87 9.47
N LYS A 189 13.40 -2.40 9.96
CA LYS A 189 14.40 -1.63 10.70
C LYS A 189 14.99 -0.51 9.83
N GLN A 190 15.48 -0.85 8.63
CA GLN A 190 16.04 0.11 7.68
C GLN A 190 15.06 1.26 7.36
N ARG A 191 13.78 0.97 7.12
CA ARG A 191 12.76 1.99 6.88
C ARG A 191 12.48 2.86 8.10
N THR A 192 12.46 2.27 9.29
CA THR A 192 12.26 3.03 10.54
C THR A 192 13.42 4.02 10.75
N GLU A 193 14.65 3.57 10.51
CA GLU A 193 15.84 4.43 10.61
C GLU A 193 15.86 5.51 9.52
N ALA A 194 15.48 5.19 8.28
CA ALA A 194 15.38 6.16 7.20
C ALA A 194 14.33 7.24 7.50
N ASP A 195 13.13 6.82 7.94
CA ASP A 195 12.07 7.74 8.36
C ASP A 195 12.55 8.64 9.52
N GLN A 196 13.28 8.09 10.50
CA GLN A 196 13.85 8.84 11.61
C GLN A 196 14.86 9.88 11.16
N ARG A 197 15.84 9.51 10.32
CA ARG A 197 16.86 10.43 9.80
C ARG A 197 16.24 11.58 9.03
N LEU A 198 15.25 11.28 8.20
CA LEU A 198 14.57 12.27 7.37
C LEU A 198 13.72 13.23 8.21
N VAL A 199 13.05 12.74 9.25
CA VAL A 199 12.34 13.60 10.21
C VAL A 199 13.30 14.45 11.02
N GLN A 200 14.42 13.89 11.47
CA GLN A 200 15.45 14.62 12.22
C GLN A 200 16.05 15.75 11.39
N GLN A 201 16.45 15.47 10.14
CA GLN A 201 16.96 16.47 9.22
C GLN A 201 15.95 17.61 9.01
N GLN A 202 14.67 17.27 8.83
CA GLN A 202 13.62 18.28 8.66
C GLN A 202 13.41 19.11 9.93
N GLN A 203 13.52 18.49 11.11
CA GLN A 203 13.41 19.18 12.39
C GLN A 203 14.56 20.15 12.60
N GLU A 204 15.78 19.77 12.22
CA GLU A 204 16.97 20.64 12.26
C GLU A 204 16.81 21.85 11.30
N GLN A 205 16.25 21.63 10.12
CA GLN A 205 16.04 22.70 9.12
C GLN A 205 14.95 23.71 9.52
N LEU A 206 13.83 23.25 10.07
CA LEU A 206 12.69 24.12 10.37
C LEU A 206 12.69 24.67 11.81
N GLY A 207 13.41 24.03 12.73
CA GLY A 207 13.46 24.42 14.13
C GLY A 207 12.05 24.55 14.74
N LEU A 208 11.69 25.78 15.15
CA LEU A 208 10.41 26.08 15.81
C LEU A 208 9.21 25.93 14.87
N GLU A 209 9.40 26.15 13.56
CA GLU A 209 8.35 26.03 12.54
C GLU A 209 7.96 24.57 12.25
N PHE A 210 8.78 23.60 12.70
CA PHE A 210 8.52 22.18 12.45
C PHE A 210 7.14 21.75 12.96
N SER A 211 6.79 22.14 14.18
CA SER A 211 5.50 21.80 14.79
C SER A 211 4.31 22.49 14.13
N GLN A 212 4.53 23.67 13.55
CA GLN A 212 3.52 24.40 12.78
C GLN A 212 3.29 23.75 11.43
N GLN A 213 4.36 23.33 10.73
CA GLN A 213 4.24 22.71 9.42
C GLN A 213 3.72 21.26 9.49
N TYR A 214 4.11 20.50 10.51
CA TYR A 214 3.71 19.11 10.69
C TYR A 214 2.68 18.97 11.80
N ASN A 215 1.46 19.47 11.55
CA ASN A 215 0.32 19.31 12.44
C ASN A 215 -0.90 18.65 11.75
N VAL A 216 -1.81 18.12 12.56
CA VAL A 216 -3.15 17.70 12.14
C VAL A 216 -4.15 18.39 13.05
N ARG A 217 -4.96 19.29 12.48
CA ARG A 217 -5.99 20.05 13.23
C ARG A 217 -5.38 20.79 14.42
N GLY A 218 -4.23 21.45 14.22
CA GLY A 218 -3.53 22.22 15.26
C GLY A 218 -2.74 21.38 16.27
N ARG A 219 -2.78 20.05 16.19
CA ARG A 219 -1.96 19.16 17.03
C ARG A 219 -0.72 18.72 16.30
N ALA A 220 0.45 18.91 16.91
CA ALA A 220 1.72 18.45 16.34
C ALA A 220 1.68 16.94 16.06
N MET A 221 2.19 16.56 14.90
CA MET A 221 2.31 15.16 14.53
C MET A 221 3.41 14.49 15.36
N VAL A 222 3.12 13.30 15.87
CA VAL A 222 4.07 12.51 16.69
C VAL A 222 4.66 11.34 15.91
N ARG A 223 3.92 10.80 14.93
CA ARG A 223 4.33 9.59 14.21
C ARG A 223 5.38 9.92 13.14
N VAL A 224 6.62 9.51 13.38
CA VAL A 224 7.77 9.67 12.47
C VAL A 224 7.43 9.28 11.04
N SER A 225 6.87 8.08 10.81
CA SER A 225 6.52 7.62 9.45
C SER A 225 5.41 8.44 8.77
N ALA A 226 4.54 9.10 9.53
CA ALA A 226 3.52 9.99 8.98
C ALA A 226 4.12 11.36 8.60
N ILE A 227 5.08 11.84 9.38
CA ILE A 227 5.85 13.05 9.10
C ILE A 227 6.75 12.82 7.88
N ALA A 228 7.51 11.72 7.85
CA ALA A 228 8.39 11.36 6.74
C ALA A 228 7.66 11.30 5.39
N LYS A 229 6.45 10.73 5.38
CA LYS A 229 5.56 10.75 4.21
C LYS A 229 5.16 12.14 3.74
N ARG A 230 5.03 13.12 4.64
CA ARG A 230 4.72 14.51 4.27
C ARG A 230 5.95 15.25 3.77
N VAL A 231 7.11 15.04 4.40
CA VAL A 231 8.39 15.59 3.95
C VAL A 231 8.66 15.18 2.49
N GLY A 232 8.54 13.88 2.17
CA GLY A 232 8.77 13.39 0.80
C GLY A 232 7.81 13.95 -0.26
N LYS A 233 6.62 14.42 0.14
CA LYS A 233 5.68 15.10 -0.76
C LYS A 233 5.99 16.58 -0.95
N ASN A 234 6.48 17.23 0.11
CA ASN A 234 6.76 18.68 0.10
C ASN A 234 8.13 19.02 -0.51
N GLY A 235 9.04 18.05 -0.66
CA GLY A 235 10.35 18.21 -1.31
C GLY A 235 10.31 18.13 -2.85
N GLN A 236 9.13 18.08 -3.47
CA GLN A 236 8.94 18.25 -4.91
C GLN A 236 8.46 19.70 -5.18
N LEU A 237 9.40 20.64 -5.24
CA LEU A 237 9.23 21.98 -5.79
C LEU A 237 10.24 22.18 -6.92
#